data_AF-A0A2V5WAI1-F1
#
_entry.id   AF-A0A2V5WAI1-F1
#
_cell.length_a   1.000
_cell.length_b   1.000
_cell.length_c   1.000
_cell.angle_alpha   90.00
_cell.angle_beta   90.00
_cell.angle_gamma   90.00
#
_symmetry.space_group_name_H-M   'P 1'
#
loop_
_entity.id
_entity.type
_entity.pdbx_description
1 polymer ?
#
loop_
_entity_poly.entity_id
_entity_poly.type
_entity_poly.pdbx_seq_one_letter_code
_entity_poly.pdbx_strand_id
1 'polypeptide(L)'
;MVRSFWLAFTFVFGTTTFAQERAVQLLLPSRQLEATSTFELRFATEMVPATEVGKRAAVSPLVFTPAIEGQFIWLSTRSGTFAPKGILPLGTKYQITLRDGLKDAAGREVKSSLRENVETPPLRVKGVNALGPADPEDAPAMPRYLLLFNANVDPTACAKFIRFANAAGIKMDARVEGDDPKNHDRRFPSYQSDDRSPSAWGEKLVPVDAEEEFDPDKEKSHPFRRNVLFVAATKPLPPGNDWKLIIDAGLPAGEWKATLPVRKEIVIGVVKTFSIKSIAAESNRVAGRRIIIQFSKTLSEEVTAGNVSQWISVTPAPASLKPQVEGDTVTLKGDFALGPRYRVTTKA
;
A
#
# COMPACT_ATOMS: atom_id res chain seq x y z
N MET A 1 20.93 85.48 3.38
CA MET A 1 20.53 84.06 3.42
C MET A 1 19.14 83.94 2.83
N VAL A 2 19.00 83.38 1.62
CA VAL A 2 17.71 83.13 0.96
C VAL A 2 17.62 81.62 0.73
N ARG A 3 16.57 80.98 1.26
CA ARG A 3 16.31 79.54 1.08
C ARG A 3 15.30 79.35 -0.05
N SER A 4 15.71 78.69 -1.13
CA SER A 4 14.82 78.18 -2.18
C SER A 4 14.21 76.86 -1.74
N PHE A 5 12.88 76.75 -1.82
CA PHE A 5 12.14 75.48 -1.74
C PHE A 5 11.93 74.94 -3.15
N TRP A 6 12.30 73.69 -3.40
CA TRP A 6 11.91 72.95 -4.59
C TRP A 6 10.77 71.98 -4.22
N LEU A 7 9.63 72.11 -4.92
CA LEU A 7 8.50 71.20 -4.79
C LEU A 7 8.67 70.06 -5.81
N ALA A 8 8.83 68.82 -5.33
CA ALA A 8 8.84 67.65 -6.20
C ALA A 8 7.39 67.19 -6.45
N PHE A 9 6.96 67.19 -7.71
CA PHE A 9 5.68 66.60 -8.13
C PHE A 9 5.88 65.12 -8.44
N THR A 10 5.31 64.25 -7.62
CA THR A 10 5.30 62.81 -7.85
C THR A 10 4.06 62.43 -8.66
N PHE A 11 4.24 62.01 -9.91
CA PHE A 11 3.16 61.41 -10.71
C PHE A 11 3.09 59.92 -10.41
N VAL A 12 1.98 59.47 -9.83
CA VAL A 12 1.68 58.05 -9.65
C VAL A 12 0.87 57.58 -10.86
N PHE A 13 1.51 56.82 -11.74
CA PHE A 13 0.80 56.05 -12.77
C PHE A 13 0.26 54.77 -12.13
N GLY A 14 -1.05 54.75 -11.87
CA GLY A 14 -1.74 53.52 -11.52
C GLY A 14 -1.88 52.63 -12.76
N THR A 15 -1.05 51.60 -12.88
CA THR A 15 -1.27 50.53 -13.85
C THR A 15 -2.39 49.63 -13.34
N THR A 16 -3.61 49.81 -13.84
CA THR A 16 -4.67 48.81 -13.70
C THR A 16 -4.29 47.60 -14.55
N THR A 17 -3.74 46.58 -13.91
CA THR A 17 -3.62 45.25 -14.50
C THR A 17 -5.02 44.65 -14.62
N PHE A 18 -5.67 44.82 -15.78
CA PHE A 18 -6.79 43.96 -16.14
C PHE A 18 -6.25 42.54 -16.25
N ALA A 19 -6.73 41.62 -15.40
CA ALA A 19 -6.52 40.20 -15.62
C ALA A 19 -7.17 39.86 -16.97
N GLN A 20 -6.35 39.59 -17.98
CA GLN A 20 -6.83 39.20 -19.29
C GLN A 20 -7.60 37.89 -19.13
N GLU A 21 -8.93 37.97 -19.25
CA GLU A 21 -9.81 36.81 -19.19
C GLU A 21 -9.36 35.81 -20.26
N ARG A 22 -8.99 34.59 -19.85
CA ARG A 22 -8.50 33.59 -20.80
C ARG A 22 -9.64 33.24 -21.74
N ALA A 23 -9.40 33.34 -23.05
CA ALA A 23 -10.39 33.03 -24.08
C ALA A 23 -10.95 31.60 -23.96
N VAL A 24 -10.12 30.67 -23.46
CA VAL A 24 -10.52 29.32 -23.11
C VAL A 24 -9.89 28.91 -21.78
N GLN A 25 -10.67 28.21 -20.94
CA GLN A 25 -10.23 27.70 -19.66
C GLN A 25 -10.70 26.26 -19.47
N LEU A 26 -9.75 25.36 -19.18
CA LEU A 26 -10.03 24.02 -18.70
C LEU A 26 -9.99 24.03 -17.17
N LEU A 27 -11.10 23.65 -16.53
CA LEU A 27 -11.16 23.51 -15.08
C LEU A 27 -10.71 22.12 -14.67
N LEU A 28 -9.59 22.09 -13.95
CA LEU A 28 -9.00 20.89 -13.39
C LEU A 28 -8.83 21.10 -11.89
N PRO A 29 -9.43 20.27 -11.02
CA PRO A 29 -9.21 20.36 -9.57
C PRO A 29 -7.73 20.17 -9.20
N SER A 30 -7.03 19.33 -9.97
CA SER A 30 -5.62 18.97 -9.77
C SER A 30 -5.01 18.50 -11.10
N ARG A 31 -3.67 18.49 -11.17
CA ARG A 31 -2.94 17.87 -12.30
C ARG A 31 -2.81 16.34 -12.16
N GLN A 32 -3.08 15.82 -10.98
CA GLN A 32 -3.19 14.38 -10.73
C GLN A 32 -4.66 13.98 -10.83
N LEU A 33 -5.03 13.31 -11.91
CA LEU A 33 -6.40 12.90 -12.19
C LEU A 33 -6.84 11.76 -11.26
N GLU A 34 -8.13 11.78 -10.94
CA GLU A 34 -8.86 10.68 -10.31
C GLU A 34 -9.34 9.68 -11.37
N ALA A 35 -9.67 8.47 -10.93
CA ALA A 35 -10.12 7.38 -11.80
C ALA A 35 -11.32 7.75 -12.70
N THR A 36 -12.21 8.62 -12.20
CA THR A 36 -13.44 9.08 -12.86
C THR A 36 -13.44 10.58 -13.14
N SER A 37 -12.27 11.22 -13.25
CA SER A 37 -12.19 12.65 -13.54
C SER A 37 -12.97 13.04 -14.80
N THR A 38 -13.73 14.12 -14.70
CA THR A 38 -14.37 14.80 -15.83
C THR A 38 -13.66 16.12 -16.11
N PHE A 39 -13.85 16.67 -17.31
CA PHE A 39 -13.10 17.83 -17.77
C PHE A 39 -14.06 18.93 -18.21
N GLU A 40 -14.23 19.95 -17.37
CA GLU A 40 -15.07 21.10 -17.69
C GLU A 40 -14.28 22.14 -18.48
N LEU A 41 -14.81 22.52 -19.64
CA LEU A 41 -14.23 23.50 -20.54
C LEU A 41 -15.13 24.72 -20.64
N ARG A 42 -14.54 25.91 -20.52
CA ARG A 42 -15.22 27.21 -20.63
C ARG A 42 -14.59 28.04 -21.73
N PHE A 43 -15.43 28.74 -22.49
CA PHE A 43 -15.06 29.66 -23.55
C PHE A 43 -15.56 31.07 -23.20
N ALA A 44 -14.81 32.10 -23.59
CA ALA A 44 -15.26 33.48 -23.44
C ALA A 44 -16.40 33.84 -24.41
N THR A 45 -16.48 33.17 -25.55
CA THR A 45 -17.49 33.36 -26.59
C THR A 45 -18.50 32.23 -26.63
N GLU A 46 -19.68 32.50 -27.19
CA GLU A 46 -20.69 31.47 -27.46
C GLU A 46 -20.21 30.53 -28.56
N MET A 47 -20.11 29.25 -28.23
CA MET A 47 -19.62 28.19 -29.11
C MET A 47 -20.74 27.48 -29.86
N VAL A 48 -21.91 27.39 -29.22
CA VAL A 48 -23.09 26.73 -29.78
C VAL A 48 -24.36 27.56 -29.52
N PRO A 49 -25.39 27.44 -30.37
CA PRO A 49 -26.67 28.07 -30.10
C PRO A 49 -27.34 27.45 -28.86
N ALA A 50 -28.28 28.17 -28.26
CA ALA A 50 -29.01 27.73 -27.07
C ALA A 50 -29.73 26.37 -27.25
N THR A 51 -30.08 26.01 -28.48
CA THR A 51 -30.72 24.72 -28.82
C THR A 51 -29.82 23.51 -28.59
N GLU A 52 -28.50 23.68 -28.47
CA GLU A 52 -27.55 22.59 -28.24
C GLU A 52 -27.20 22.38 -26.76
N VAL A 53 -27.66 23.28 -25.88
CA VAL A 53 -27.48 23.16 -24.44
C VAL A 53 -28.16 21.88 -23.93
N GLY A 54 -27.46 21.12 -23.09
CA GLY A 54 -27.89 19.82 -22.59
C GLY A 54 -27.68 18.65 -23.55
N LYS A 55 -27.26 18.90 -24.80
CA LYS A 55 -27.00 17.84 -25.79
C LYS A 55 -25.54 17.43 -25.82
N ARG A 56 -25.32 16.21 -26.31
CA ARG A 56 -23.99 15.70 -26.65
C ARG A 56 -23.47 16.44 -27.87
N ALA A 57 -22.26 16.97 -27.78
CA ALA A 57 -21.57 17.51 -28.94
C ALA A 57 -21.28 16.38 -29.94
N ALA A 58 -21.53 16.63 -31.23
CA ALA A 58 -21.17 15.69 -32.30
C ALA A 58 -19.65 15.42 -32.33
N VAL A 59 -18.86 16.44 -31.99
CA VAL A 59 -17.40 16.37 -31.89
C VAL A 59 -16.95 17.08 -30.61
N SER A 60 -16.14 16.40 -29.80
CA SER A 60 -15.56 17.00 -28.59
C SER A 60 -14.60 18.13 -28.94
N PRO A 61 -14.70 19.31 -28.30
CA PRO A 61 -13.71 20.38 -28.42
C PRO A 61 -12.35 20.02 -27.81
N LEU A 62 -12.30 19.04 -26.91
CA LEU A 62 -11.06 18.54 -26.31
C LEU A 62 -10.49 17.36 -27.09
N VAL A 63 -9.16 17.36 -27.20
CA VAL A 63 -8.35 16.25 -27.74
C VAL A 63 -7.36 15.81 -26.66
N PHE A 64 -7.30 14.50 -26.43
CA PHE A 64 -6.44 13.87 -25.43
C PHE A 64 -5.37 13.04 -26.13
N THR A 65 -4.13 13.11 -25.64
CA THR A 65 -3.03 12.23 -26.07
C THR A 65 -2.41 11.57 -24.83
N PRO A 66 -2.54 10.24 -24.64
CA PRO A 66 -3.26 9.30 -25.49
C PRO A 66 -4.78 9.55 -25.53
N ALA A 67 -5.46 9.01 -26.54
CA ALA A 67 -6.89 9.22 -26.74
C ALA A 67 -7.72 8.64 -25.57
N ILE A 68 -8.73 9.40 -25.15
CA ILE A 68 -9.72 8.98 -24.14
C ILE A 68 -11.07 8.89 -24.83
N GLU A 69 -11.70 7.72 -24.81
CA GLU A 69 -13.10 7.58 -25.24
C GLU A 69 -14.02 8.28 -24.24
N GLY A 70 -14.97 9.06 -24.73
CA GLY A 70 -15.91 9.79 -23.89
C GLY A 70 -16.86 10.66 -24.69
N GLN A 71 -17.62 11.47 -23.98
CA GLN A 71 -18.64 12.35 -24.56
C GLN A 71 -18.52 13.74 -23.97
N PHE A 72 -18.64 14.76 -24.82
CA PHE A 72 -18.75 16.14 -24.39
C PHE A 72 -20.22 16.55 -24.39
N ILE A 73 -20.70 17.13 -23.29
CA ILE A 73 -22.06 17.67 -23.16
C ILE A 73 -21.97 19.17 -22.94
N TRP A 74 -22.68 19.94 -23.76
CA TRP A 74 -22.80 21.38 -23.56
C TRP A 74 -23.67 21.66 -22.33
N LEU A 75 -23.11 22.35 -21.33
CA LEU A 75 -23.83 22.78 -20.13
C LEU A 75 -24.40 24.19 -20.30
N SER A 76 -23.81 24.99 -21.19
CA SER A 76 -24.30 26.29 -21.63
C SER A 76 -23.85 26.54 -23.08
N THR A 77 -24.18 27.69 -23.65
CA THR A 77 -23.66 28.11 -24.96
C THR A 77 -22.14 28.34 -24.96
N ARG A 78 -21.51 28.41 -23.78
CA ARG A 78 -20.10 28.78 -23.58
C ARG A 78 -19.31 27.75 -22.77
N SER A 79 -19.94 26.67 -22.32
CA SER A 79 -19.28 25.67 -21.47
C SER A 79 -19.85 24.29 -21.65
N GLY A 80 -19.02 23.29 -21.38
CA GLY A 80 -19.46 21.91 -21.35
C GLY A 80 -18.44 21.02 -20.64
N THR A 81 -18.84 19.78 -20.43
CA THR A 81 -18.03 18.81 -19.71
C THR A 81 -17.78 17.57 -20.57
N PHE A 82 -16.52 17.18 -20.67
CA PHE A 82 -16.13 15.87 -21.19
C PHE A 82 -16.17 14.84 -20.07
N ALA A 83 -16.96 13.78 -20.27
CA ALA A 83 -17.00 12.62 -19.41
C ALA A 83 -16.39 11.41 -20.14
N PRO A 84 -15.28 10.83 -19.63
CA PRO A 84 -14.77 9.55 -20.13
C PRO A 84 -15.82 8.44 -20.05
N LYS A 85 -15.79 7.50 -21.00
CA LYS A 85 -16.70 6.34 -21.06
C LYS A 85 -16.38 5.28 -20.00
N GLY A 86 -15.20 5.34 -19.39
CA GLY A 86 -14.75 4.39 -18.37
C GLY A 86 -13.69 4.98 -17.45
N ILE A 87 -13.07 4.11 -16.67
CA ILE A 87 -11.98 4.48 -15.75
C ILE A 87 -10.75 4.90 -16.56
N LEU A 88 -10.14 6.01 -16.17
CA LEU A 88 -8.87 6.46 -16.73
C LEU A 88 -7.75 5.45 -16.38
N PRO A 89 -7.00 4.94 -17.37
CA PRO A 89 -5.85 4.08 -17.12
C PRO A 89 -4.88 4.63 -16.07
N LEU A 90 -4.49 3.79 -15.11
CA LEU A 90 -3.49 4.12 -14.09
C LEU A 90 -2.12 4.45 -14.71
N GLY A 91 -1.32 5.28 -14.05
CA GLY A 91 0.05 5.59 -14.43
C GLY A 91 0.21 6.20 -15.83
N THR A 92 -0.83 6.89 -16.32
CA THR A 92 -0.88 7.42 -17.68
C THR A 92 -0.79 8.94 -17.65
N LYS A 93 0.16 9.47 -18.43
CA LYS A 93 0.31 10.91 -18.66
C LYS A 93 -0.53 11.31 -19.87
N TYR A 94 -1.35 12.33 -19.71
CA TYR A 94 -2.19 12.89 -20.75
C TYR A 94 -1.77 14.31 -21.08
N GLN A 95 -1.73 14.60 -22.37
CA GLN A 95 -1.75 15.95 -22.90
C GLN A 95 -3.17 16.28 -23.40
N ILE A 96 -3.73 17.36 -22.87
CA ILE A 96 -5.05 17.87 -23.23
C ILE A 96 -4.86 19.12 -24.06
N THR A 97 -5.49 19.15 -25.22
CA THR A 97 -5.46 20.27 -26.16
C THR A 97 -6.85 20.60 -26.66
N LEU A 98 -7.01 21.79 -27.22
CA LEU A 98 -8.19 22.11 -28.02
C LEU A 98 -8.06 21.46 -29.41
N ARG A 99 -9.21 21.07 -29.95
CA ARG A 99 -9.30 20.64 -31.34
C ARG A 99 -9.00 21.81 -32.27
N ASP A 100 -8.28 21.52 -33.35
CA ASP A 100 -7.99 22.50 -34.39
C ASP A 100 -9.25 22.90 -35.17
N GLY A 101 -9.28 24.15 -35.64
CA GLY A 101 -10.36 24.67 -36.49
C GLY A 101 -11.70 24.86 -35.77
N LEU A 102 -11.71 24.91 -34.43
CA LEU A 102 -12.92 25.24 -33.67
C LEU A 102 -13.45 26.61 -34.09
N LYS A 103 -14.76 26.68 -34.31
CA LYS A 103 -15.48 27.91 -34.61
C LYS A 103 -16.50 28.20 -33.51
N ASP A 104 -16.68 29.48 -33.23
CA ASP A 104 -17.73 29.95 -32.36
C ASP A 104 -19.09 29.94 -33.07
N ALA A 105 -20.17 30.25 -32.35
CA ALA A 105 -21.52 30.27 -32.89
C ALA A 105 -21.73 31.33 -34.00
N ALA A 106 -20.85 32.33 -34.08
CA ALA A 106 -20.83 33.34 -35.14
C ALA A 106 -19.95 32.92 -36.35
N GLY A 107 -19.37 31.71 -36.33
CA GLY A 107 -18.51 31.17 -37.37
C GLY A 107 -17.07 31.69 -37.34
N ARG A 108 -16.69 32.47 -36.31
CA ARG A 108 -15.32 32.97 -36.12
C ARG A 108 -14.46 31.87 -35.52
N GLU A 109 -13.21 31.81 -35.96
CA GLU A 109 -12.25 30.83 -35.45
C GLU A 109 -11.83 31.15 -34.01
N VAL A 110 -11.78 30.10 -33.17
CA VAL A 110 -11.30 30.21 -31.78
C VAL A 110 -9.77 30.15 -31.77
N LYS A 111 -9.12 31.31 -31.79
CA LYS A 111 -7.65 31.44 -31.82
C LYS A 111 -6.95 31.26 -30.47
N SER A 112 -7.54 30.47 -29.56
CA SER A 112 -6.95 30.21 -28.24
C SER A 112 -6.06 28.98 -28.27
N SER A 113 -4.94 29.04 -27.56
CA SER A 113 -4.17 27.84 -27.25
C SER A 113 -4.58 27.29 -25.88
N LEU A 114 -4.80 25.99 -25.80
CA LEU A 114 -4.95 25.22 -24.56
C LEU A 114 -4.00 24.05 -24.66
N ARG A 115 -3.14 23.89 -23.66
CA ARG A 115 -2.23 22.76 -23.56
C ARG A 115 -1.97 22.44 -22.10
N GLU A 116 -2.67 21.45 -21.58
CA GLU A 116 -2.51 21.01 -20.20
C GLU A 116 -1.88 19.62 -20.15
N ASN A 117 -0.94 19.43 -19.23
CA ASN A 117 -0.35 18.13 -18.95
C ASN A 117 -0.84 17.66 -17.58
N VAL A 118 -1.46 16.50 -17.56
CA VAL A 118 -2.03 15.86 -16.36
C VAL A 118 -1.68 14.39 -16.35
N GLU A 119 -1.84 13.71 -15.23
CA GLU A 119 -1.53 12.30 -15.12
C GLU A 119 -2.40 11.58 -14.10
N THR A 120 -2.68 10.30 -14.32
CA THR A 120 -3.19 9.42 -13.25
C THR A 120 -2.01 8.96 -12.38
N PRO A 121 -2.23 8.65 -11.09
CA PRO A 121 -1.15 8.24 -10.19
C PRO A 121 -0.41 7.00 -10.70
N PRO A 122 0.88 6.84 -10.40
CA PRO A 122 1.62 5.63 -10.74
C PRO A 122 1.12 4.43 -9.90
N LEU A 123 1.49 3.21 -10.33
CA LEU A 123 1.36 2.04 -9.47
C LEU A 123 2.24 2.24 -8.23
N ARG A 124 1.69 1.96 -7.05
CA ARG A 124 2.41 2.05 -5.78
C ARG A 124 1.94 0.99 -4.79
N VAL A 125 2.84 0.64 -3.87
CA VAL A 125 2.47 -0.02 -2.61
C VAL A 125 1.92 1.07 -1.69
N LYS A 126 0.61 1.09 -1.50
CA LYS A 126 -0.09 2.11 -0.71
C LYS A 126 -0.28 1.72 0.76
N GLY A 127 0.03 0.48 1.12
CA GLY A 127 0.01 0.02 2.51
C GLY A 127 0.88 -1.22 2.72
N VAL A 128 1.42 -1.35 3.93
CA VAL A 128 2.23 -2.50 4.37
C VAL A 128 1.80 -2.85 5.79
N ASN A 129 1.40 -4.10 6.02
CA ASN A 129 1.08 -4.63 7.34
C ASN A 129 1.99 -5.80 7.67
N ALA A 130 2.73 -5.73 8.79
CA ALA A 130 3.51 -6.86 9.29
C ALA A 130 2.59 -7.79 10.10
N LEU A 131 2.69 -9.10 9.84
CA LEU A 131 1.88 -10.10 10.54
C LEU A 131 2.68 -10.75 11.66
N GLY A 132 2.31 -10.44 12.91
CA GLY A 132 2.99 -10.89 14.12
C GLY A 132 3.84 -9.78 14.76
N PRO A 133 4.58 -10.11 15.83
CA PRO A 133 5.39 -9.12 16.54
C PRO A 133 6.46 -8.53 15.64
N ALA A 134 6.53 -7.20 15.61
CA ALA A 134 7.55 -6.43 14.93
C ALA A 134 8.53 -5.86 15.96
N ASP A 135 9.69 -6.52 16.10
CA ASP A 135 10.83 -5.98 16.83
C ASP A 135 11.98 -5.80 15.83
N PRO A 136 12.34 -4.56 15.44
CA PRO A 136 13.43 -4.34 14.49
C PRO A 136 14.80 -4.72 15.06
N GLU A 137 14.95 -4.85 16.38
CA GLU A 137 16.19 -5.29 17.03
C GLU A 137 16.26 -6.81 17.18
N ASP A 138 15.14 -7.52 17.02
CA ASP A 138 15.10 -8.98 17.02
C ASP A 138 13.94 -9.54 16.19
N ALA A 139 13.99 -9.25 14.89
CA ALA A 139 12.94 -9.58 13.94
C ALA A 139 12.69 -11.10 13.86
N PRO A 140 11.44 -11.51 13.55
CA PRO A 140 11.13 -12.91 13.32
C PRO A 140 11.97 -13.47 12.16
N ALA A 141 12.45 -14.70 12.31
CA ALA A 141 13.17 -15.38 11.23
C ALA A 141 12.24 -15.76 10.06
N MET A 142 10.93 -15.83 10.29
CA MET A 142 9.90 -16.05 9.28
C MET A 142 8.98 -14.82 9.18
N PRO A 143 9.47 -13.68 8.66
CA PRO A 143 8.65 -12.49 8.56
C PRO A 143 7.52 -12.70 7.55
N ARG A 144 6.36 -12.13 7.87
CA ARG A 144 5.13 -12.21 7.08
C ARG A 144 4.56 -10.80 6.92
N TYR A 145 4.10 -10.48 5.72
CA TYR A 145 3.55 -9.18 5.38
C TYR A 145 2.29 -9.31 4.54
N LEU A 146 1.38 -8.35 4.69
CA LEU A 146 0.40 -8.00 3.67
C LEU A 146 0.87 -6.73 2.96
N LEU A 147 0.88 -6.76 1.64
CA LEU A 147 1.17 -5.62 0.79
C LEU A 147 -0.11 -5.19 0.08
N LEU A 148 -0.50 -3.92 0.26
CA LEU A 148 -1.65 -3.32 -0.40
C LEU A 148 -1.19 -2.43 -1.54
N PHE A 149 -1.68 -2.69 -2.74
CA PHE A 149 -1.42 -1.90 -3.95
C PHE A 149 -2.60 -0.98 -4.26
N ASN A 150 -2.33 0.15 -4.92
CA ASN A 150 -3.40 1.02 -5.44
C ASN A 150 -4.05 0.48 -6.71
N ALA A 151 -3.66 -0.70 -7.18
CA ALA A 151 -4.23 -1.39 -8.33
C ALA A 151 -4.21 -2.89 -8.08
N ASN A 152 -5.02 -3.65 -8.81
CA ASN A 152 -4.91 -5.10 -8.72
C ASN A 152 -3.57 -5.56 -9.28
N VAL A 153 -3.11 -6.70 -8.79
CA VAL A 153 -1.83 -7.32 -9.13
C VAL A 153 -2.02 -8.83 -9.25
N ASP A 154 -1.18 -9.47 -10.06
CA ASP A 154 -1.14 -10.93 -10.14
C ASP A 154 0.00 -11.47 -9.23
N PRO A 155 -0.29 -12.36 -8.26
CA PRO A 155 0.73 -12.88 -7.34
C PRO A 155 1.91 -13.56 -8.05
N THR A 156 1.63 -14.34 -9.09
CA THR A 156 2.66 -15.11 -9.84
C THR A 156 3.57 -14.16 -10.62
N ALA A 157 3.00 -13.17 -11.30
CA ALA A 157 3.74 -12.15 -12.03
C ALA A 157 4.58 -11.27 -11.10
N CYS A 158 4.08 -10.99 -9.88
CA CYS A 158 4.77 -10.18 -8.88
C CYS A 158 5.88 -10.91 -8.14
N ALA A 159 5.81 -12.24 -7.98
CA ALA A 159 6.75 -13.02 -7.18
C ALA A 159 8.22 -12.77 -7.53
N LYS A 160 8.54 -12.65 -8.83
CA LYS A 160 9.91 -12.39 -9.32
C LYS A 160 10.49 -11.01 -8.96
N PHE A 161 9.67 -10.10 -8.45
CA PHE A 161 10.09 -8.76 -8.03
C PHE A 161 10.18 -8.63 -6.50
N ILE A 162 9.80 -9.66 -5.76
CA ILE A 162 9.66 -9.59 -4.31
C ILE A 162 10.64 -10.57 -3.67
N ARG A 163 11.52 -10.07 -2.81
CA ARG A 163 12.55 -10.87 -2.13
C ARG A 163 12.98 -10.26 -0.81
N PHE A 164 13.56 -11.07 0.06
CA PHE A 164 14.24 -10.60 1.25
C PHE A 164 15.72 -10.43 0.98
N ALA A 165 16.35 -9.42 1.55
CA ALA A 165 17.81 -9.29 1.56
C ALA A 165 18.32 -8.55 2.78
N ASN A 166 19.60 -8.75 3.11
CA ASN A 166 20.26 -8.07 4.21
C ASN A 166 21.48 -7.25 3.75
N ALA A 167 22.12 -6.52 4.68
CA ALA A 167 23.32 -5.71 4.38
C ALA A 167 24.53 -6.52 3.88
N ALA A 168 24.62 -7.80 4.26
CA ALA A 168 25.66 -8.71 3.79
C ALA A 168 25.43 -9.24 2.36
N GLY A 169 24.33 -8.82 1.70
CA GLY A 169 24.00 -9.26 0.35
C GLY A 169 23.36 -10.65 0.28
N ILE A 170 23.04 -11.27 1.42
CA ILE A 170 22.26 -12.51 1.46
C ILE A 170 20.87 -12.20 0.91
N LYS A 171 20.37 -13.08 0.05
CA LYS A 171 19.03 -12.99 -0.55
C LYS A 171 18.23 -14.23 -0.18
N MET A 172 16.94 -14.05 0.07
CA MET A 172 15.99 -15.14 0.27
C MET A 172 14.74 -14.89 -0.58
N ASP A 173 14.27 -15.94 -1.23
CA ASP A 173 13.06 -15.87 -2.03
C ASP A 173 11.83 -15.69 -1.13
N ALA A 174 10.88 -14.91 -1.63
CA ALA A 174 9.61 -14.70 -0.98
C ALA A 174 8.55 -15.65 -1.56
N ARG A 175 7.76 -16.26 -0.67
CA ARG A 175 6.49 -16.88 -1.02
C ARG A 175 5.47 -15.76 -1.17
N VAL A 176 4.91 -15.62 -2.37
CA VAL A 176 3.92 -14.58 -2.70
C VAL A 176 2.61 -15.24 -3.06
N GLU A 177 1.56 -14.88 -2.33
CA GLU A 177 0.21 -15.43 -2.49
C GLU A 177 -0.78 -14.28 -2.65
N GLY A 178 -1.90 -14.55 -3.32
CA GLY A 178 -3.03 -13.63 -3.36
C GLY A 178 -3.78 -13.60 -2.03
N ASP A 179 -4.82 -12.77 -2.01
CA ASP A 179 -5.74 -12.69 -0.87
C ASP A 179 -6.43 -14.03 -0.57
N ASP A 180 -6.72 -14.27 0.71
CA ASP A 180 -7.47 -15.42 1.20
C ASP A 180 -8.57 -14.95 2.16
N PRO A 181 -9.80 -14.75 1.65
CA PRO A 181 -10.96 -14.26 2.39
C PRO A 181 -11.27 -15.03 3.68
N LYS A 182 -10.93 -16.33 3.72
CA LYS A 182 -11.21 -17.23 4.84
C LYS A 182 -10.18 -17.11 5.95
N ASN A 183 -9.00 -16.56 5.66
CA ASN A 183 -7.94 -16.35 6.62
C ASN A 183 -8.04 -14.93 7.18
N HIS A 184 -8.56 -14.80 8.39
CA HIS A 184 -8.80 -13.49 9.01
C HIS A 184 -7.50 -12.70 9.23
N ASP A 185 -6.38 -13.37 9.55
CA ASP A 185 -5.06 -12.72 9.69
C ASP A 185 -4.59 -12.05 8.39
N ARG A 186 -5.19 -12.41 7.25
CA ARG A 186 -4.87 -11.83 5.93
C ARG A 186 -5.76 -10.65 5.55
N ARG A 187 -6.67 -10.22 6.43
CA ARG A 187 -7.43 -8.99 6.22
C ARG A 187 -6.52 -7.77 6.36
N PHE A 188 -6.39 -6.99 5.29
CA PHE A 188 -5.60 -5.75 5.35
C PHE A 188 -6.31 -4.68 6.20
N PRO A 189 -5.67 -4.13 7.25
CA PRO A 189 -6.23 -3.05 8.05
C PRO A 189 -6.24 -1.73 7.28
N SER A 190 -7.43 -1.20 6.96
CA SER A 190 -7.58 0.01 6.14
C SER A 190 -6.83 1.23 6.70
N TYR A 191 -6.70 1.35 8.02
CA TYR A 191 -5.98 2.44 8.66
C TYR A 191 -4.45 2.43 8.41
N GLN A 192 -3.89 1.31 7.93
CA GLN A 192 -2.48 1.21 7.52
C GLN A 192 -2.24 1.55 6.04
N SER A 193 -3.29 1.91 5.31
CA SER A 193 -3.16 2.44 3.94
C SER A 193 -2.99 3.96 3.95
N ASP A 194 -2.26 4.49 2.97
CA ASP A 194 -1.98 5.93 2.82
C ASP A 194 -3.25 6.77 2.60
N ASP A 195 -4.26 6.19 1.93
CA ASP A 195 -5.53 6.81 1.59
C ASP A 195 -6.69 6.34 2.50
N ARG A 196 -6.38 5.62 3.59
CA ARG A 196 -7.36 5.01 4.51
C ARG A 196 -8.39 4.12 3.82
N SER A 197 -8.07 3.60 2.63
CA SER A 197 -8.95 2.76 1.82
C SER A 197 -8.25 1.47 1.36
N PRO A 198 -8.92 0.32 1.45
CA PRO A 198 -8.41 -0.93 0.86
C PRO A 198 -8.71 -1.04 -0.66
N SER A 199 -9.44 -0.10 -1.26
CA SER A 199 -9.91 -0.19 -2.64
C SER A 199 -8.80 -0.01 -3.68
N ALA A 200 -8.92 -0.70 -4.81
CA ALA A 200 -8.06 -0.53 -5.97
C ALA A 200 -8.50 0.67 -6.85
N TRP A 201 -7.65 1.07 -7.79
CA TRP A 201 -7.90 2.15 -8.74
C TRP A 201 -9.21 1.94 -9.51
N GLY A 202 -10.14 2.89 -9.39
CA GLY A 202 -11.45 2.85 -10.07
C GLY A 202 -12.49 1.93 -9.44
N GLU A 203 -12.16 1.25 -8.32
CA GLU A 203 -13.15 0.54 -7.52
C GLU A 203 -14.02 1.57 -6.79
N LYS A 204 -15.34 1.45 -6.92
CA LYS A 204 -16.26 2.27 -6.14
C LYS A 204 -16.17 1.87 -4.68
N LEU A 205 -15.96 2.85 -3.81
CA LEU A 205 -16.10 2.67 -2.36
C LEU A 205 -17.52 2.13 -2.10
N VAL A 206 -17.61 0.90 -1.58
CA VAL A 206 -18.83 0.47 -0.92
C VAL A 206 -18.90 1.31 0.37
N PRO A 207 -20.02 1.99 0.65
CA PRO A 207 -20.19 2.68 1.93
C PRO A 207 -19.81 1.71 3.05
N VAL A 208 -18.96 2.16 3.96
CA VAL A 208 -18.66 1.39 5.16
C VAL A 208 -19.98 1.35 5.92
N ASP A 209 -20.66 0.20 5.91
CA ASP A 209 -21.77 -0.03 6.81
C ASP A 209 -21.26 0.28 8.22
N ALA A 210 -21.99 1.15 8.91
CA ALA A 210 -21.64 1.67 10.23
C ALA A 210 -21.17 0.52 11.11
N GLU A 211 -19.92 0.62 11.57
CA GLU A 211 -19.27 -0.20 12.59
C GLU A 211 -20.08 -1.44 12.97
N GLU A 212 -20.00 -2.51 12.17
CA GLU A 212 -20.49 -3.82 12.64
C GLU A 212 -19.74 -4.09 13.94
N GLU A 213 -20.50 -4.16 15.04
CA GLU A 213 -20.01 -4.53 16.37
C GLU A 213 -19.11 -5.77 16.22
N PHE A 214 -17.87 -5.67 16.70
CA PHE A 214 -16.93 -6.78 16.67
C PHE A 214 -17.49 -7.93 17.52
N ASP A 215 -18.12 -8.90 16.86
CA ASP A 215 -18.57 -10.16 17.44
C ASP A 215 -17.50 -11.24 17.17
N PRO A 216 -16.66 -11.59 18.17
CA PRO A 216 -15.61 -12.59 18.00
C PRO A 216 -16.15 -13.99 17.67
N ASP A 217 -17.44 -14.25 17.91
CA ASP A 217 -18.09 -15.55 17.66
C ASP A 217 -18.80 -15.60 16.29
N LYS A 218 -18.85 -14.49 15.54
CA LYS A 218 -19.43 -14.40 14.19
C LYS A 218 -18.48 -13.74 13.20
N GLU A 219 -17.24 -14.21 13.20
CA GLU A 219 -16.18 -13.66 12.36
C GLU A 219 -16.43 -14.00 10.88
N LYS A 220 -17.00 -13.04 10.13
CA LYS A 220 -17.30 -13.19 8.70
C LYS A 220 -16.02 -13.06 7.87
N SER A 221 -15.92 -13.87 6.81
CA SER A 221 -14.92 -13.70 5.75
C SER A 221 -14.91 -12.27 5.22
N HIS A 222 -13.73 -11.70 4.96
CA HIS A 222 -13.61 -10.38 4.36
C HIS A 222 -13.78 -10.43 2.82
N PRO A 223 -14.18 -9.33 2.16
CA PRO A 223 -14.29 -9.30 0.71
C PRO A 223 -12.96 -9.63 0.02
N PHE A 224 -12.99 -10.48 -1.00
CA PHE A 224 -11.81 -10.83 -1.79
C PHE A 224 -11.21 -9.63 -2.52
N ARG A 225 -9.89 -9.45 -2.41
CA ARG A 225 -9.15 -8.33 -2.99
C ARG A 225 -8.00 -8.79 -3.88
N ARG A 226 -7.99 -8.31 -5.12
CA ARG A 226 -6.91 -8.58 -6.09
C ARG A 226 -5.72 -7.62 -5.95
N ASN A 227 -5.81 -6.63 -5.08
CA ASN A 227 -4.76 -5.65 -4.80
C ASN A 227 -4.03 -5.91 -3.48
N VAL A 228 -4.25 -7.07 -2.85
CA VAL A 228 -3.54 -7.50 -1.64
C VAL A 228 -2.69 -8.72 -1.97
N LEU A 229 -1.42 -8.68 -1.55
CA LEU A 229 -0.51 -9.83 -1.60
C LEU A 229 -0.07 -10.21 -0.19
N PHE A 230 -0.16 -11.50 0.12
CA PHE A 230 0.54 -12.08 1.27
C PHE A 230 1.97 -12.44 0.87
N VAL A 231 2.94 -12.04 1.69
CA VAL A 231 4.36 -12.27 1.44
C VAL A 231 5.02 -12.86 2.68
N ALA A 232 5.69 -14.00 2.53
CA ALA A 232 6.43 -14.64 3.60
C ALA A 232 7.80 -15.14 3.14
N ALA A 233 8.77 -15.23 4.06
CA ALA A 233 10.02 -15.92 3.76
C ALA A 233 9.75 -17.41 3.47
N THR A 234 10.42 -17.97 2.47
CA THR A 234 10.30 -19.40 2.11
C THR A 234 11.03 -20.31 3.11
N LYS A 235 12.06 -19.78 3.77
CA LYS A 235 12.87 -20.42 4.81
C LYS A 235 13.22 -19.39 5.88
N PRO A 236 13.57 -19.82 7.10
CA PRO A 236 14.03 -18.91 8.14
C PRO A 236 15.19 -18.05 7.63
N LEU A 237 15.06 -16.74 7.77
CA LEU A 237 16.13 -15.79 7.51
C LEU A 237 17.29 -16.10 8.46
N PRO A 238 18.53 -16.26 7.96
CA PRO A 238 19.67 -16.48 8.83
C PRO A 238 19.96 -15.21 9.66
N PRO A 239 20.68 -15.35 10.78
CA PRO A 239 21.10 -14.22 11.58
C PRO A 239 21.83 -13.17 10.74
N GLY A 240 21.50 -11.90 10.94
CA GLY A 240 22.06 -10.80 10.17
C GLY A 240 21.38 -9.47 10.42
N ASN A 241 22.07 -8.41 10.05
CA ASN A 241 21.62 -7.03 10.23
C ASN A 241 20.97 -6.48 8.96
N ASP A 242 20.13 -5.46 9.12
CA ASP A 242 19.48 -4.72 8.03
C ASP A 242 18.73 -5.60 7.04
N TRP A 243 18.02 -6.60 7.53
CA TRP A 243 17.06 -7.31 6.71
C TRP A 243 15.99 -6.35 6.19
N LYS A 244 15.63 -6.53 4.93
CA LYS A 244 14.61 -5.77 4.23
C LYS A 244 13.78 -6.70 3.36
N LEU A 245 12.49 -6.41 3.26
CA LEU A 245 11.65 -6.88 2.16
C LEU A 245 11.79 -5.88 1.01
N ILE A 246 12.28 -6.36 -0.13
CA ILE A 246 12.52 -5.60 -1.34
C ILE A 246 11.42 -5.91 -2.34
N ILE A 247 10.84 -4.86 -2.90
CA ILE A 247 9.90 -4.90 -4.02
C ILE A 247 10.53 -4.08 -5.14
N ASP A 248 11.06 -4.78 -6.14
CA ASP A 248 11.82 -4.15 -7.23
C ASP A 248 10.92 -3.33 -8.17
N ALA A 249 11.50 -2.26 -8.74
CA ALA A 249 10.85 -1.50 -9.80
C ALA A 249 10.54 -2.41 -11.00
N GLY A 250 9.49 -2.06 -11.75
CA GLY A 250 8.99 -2.87 -12.86
C GLY A 250 7.93 -3.91 -12.49
N LEU A 251 7.60 -4.07 -11.19
CA LEU A 251 6.48 -4.91 -10.76
C LEU A 251 5.18 -4.49 -11.48
N PRO A 252 4.47 -5.40 -12.18
CA PRO A 252 3.35 -5.02 -13.04
C PRO A 252 2.03 -4.90 -12.27
N ALA A 253 1.21 -3.93 -12.68
CA ALA A 253 -0.22 -3.95 -12.38
C ALA A 253 -0.91 -5.07 -13.19
N GLY A 254 -2.06 -5.54 -12.71
CA GLY A 254 -2.85 -6.59 -13.37
C GLY A 254 -3.53 -6.10 -14.65
N GLU A 255 -4.42 -5.11 -14.54
CA GLU A 255 -5.24 -4.65 -15.68
C GLU A 255 -4.62 -3.49 -16.46
N TRP A 256 -3.65 -2.79 -15.86
CA TRP A 256 -3.09 -1.57 -16.42
C TRP A 256 -1.69 -1.80 -16.98
N LYS A 257 -1.33 -1.06 -18.02
CA LYS A 257 0.06 -0.98 -18.53
C LYS A 257 0.97 -0.15 -17.61
N ALA A 258 0.74 -0.22 -16.30
CA ALA A 258 1.48 0.48 -15.27
C ALA A 258 2.42 -0.52 -14.57
N THR A 259 3.59 -0.03 -14.16
CA THR A 259 4.53 -0.78 -13.34
C THR A 259 4.97 0.07 -12.16
N LEU A 260 5.47 -0.58 -11.11
CA LEU A 260 6.01 0.09 -9.94
C LEU A 260 7.24 0.89 -10.40
N PRO A 261 7.22 2.23 -10.33
CA PRO A 261 8.26 3.04 -10.97
C PRO A 261 9.59 3.00 -10.19
N VAL A 262 9.53 2.82 -8.87
CA VAL A 262 10.69 2.88 -7.98
C VAL A 262 10.64 1.70 -7.03
N ARG A 263 11.82 1.11 -6.75
CA ARG A 263 11.97 0.05 -5.75
C ARG A 263 11.41 0.53 -4.40
N LYS A 264 10.61 -0.31 -3.77
CA LYS A 264 10.18 -0.13 -2.38
C LYS A 264 10.98 -1.06 -1.48
N GLU A 265 11.53 -0.51 -0.41
CA GLU A 265 12.20 -1.27 0.65
C GLU A 265 11.41 -1.12 1.94
N ILE A 266 11.15 -2.24 2.61
CA ILE A 266 10.47 -2.32 3.91
C ILE A 266 11.49 -2.87 4.89
N VAL A 267 11.81 -2.09 5.92
CA VAL A 267 12.79 -2.49 6.93
C VAL A 267 12.21 -3.60 7.80
N ILE A 268 12.97 -4.68 7.95
CA ILE A 268 12.69 -5.79 8.86
C ILE A 268 13.55 -5.64 10.10
N GLY A 269 14.84 -5.31 9.93
CA GLY A 269 15.78 -5.07 11.02
C GLY A 269 16.78 -6.21 11.21
N VAL A 270 17.10 -6.53 12.46
CA VAL A 270 18.10 -7.53 12.83
C VAL A 270 17.43 -8.86 13.11
N VAL A 271 17.92 -9.94 12.51
CA VAL A 271 17.53 -11.30 12.91
C VAL A 271 18.64 -11.84 13.83
N LYS A 272 18.34 -12.06 15.11
CA LYS A 272 19.29 -12.69 16.04
C LYS A 272 19.24 -14.21 15.98
N THR A 273 20.31 -14.82 16.44
CA THR A 273 20.45 -16.27 16.55
C THR A 273 19.37 -16.89 17.45
N PHE A 274 18.75 -17.96 16.96
CA PHE A 274 17.90 -18.82 17.78
C PHE A 274 18.76 -19.59 18.77
N SER A 275 18.55 -19.36 20.07
CA SER A 275 19.38 -19.92 21.14
C SER A 275 18.57 -20.16 22.40
N ILE A 276 19.14 -20.91 23.35
CA ILE A 276 18.56 -21.07 24.69
C ILE A 276 19.01 -19.88 25.53
N LYS A 277 18.05 -19.09 26.04
CA LYS A 277 18.29 -17.98 26.97
C LYS A 277 18.60 -18.48 28.37
N SER A 278 17.87 -19.48 28.84
CA SER A 278 18.04 -20.01 30.20
C SER A 278 17.56 -21.46 30.32
N ILE A 279 18.15 -22.18 31.27
CA ILE A 279 17.65 -23.48 31.76
C ILE A 279 17.62 -23.38 33.28
N ALA A 280 16.43 -23.51 33.86
CA ALA A 280 16.21 -23.43 35.30
C ALA A 280 15.57 -24.71 35.83
N ALA A 281 16.05 -25.19 36.97
CA ALA A 281 15.38 -26.23 37.74
C ALA A 281 14.56 -25.58 38.85
N GLU A 282 13.27 -25.87 38.90
CA GLU A 282 12.37 -25.35 39.91
C GLU A 282 11.70 -26.46 40.70
N SER A 283 11.40 -26.16 41.97
CA SER A 283 10.59 -26.99 42.84
C SER A 283 9.52 -26.12 43.50
N ASN A 284 8.26 -26.34 43.12
CA ASN A 284 7.10 -25.61 43.64
C ASN A 284 6.16 -26.59 44.38
N ARG A 285 5.65 -26.19 45.55
CA ARG A 285 4.68 -27.01 46.33
C ARG A 285 3.42 -27.37 45.54
N VAL A 286 2.98 -26.51 44.63
CA VAL A 286 1.77 -26.70 43.80
C VAL A 286 2.11 -27.34 42.46
N ALA A 287 3.12 -26.84 41.75
CA ALA A 287 3.44 -27.28 40.38
C ALA A 287 4.45 -28.45 40.30
N GLY A 288 4.99 -28.90 41.44
CA GLY A 288 5.99 -29.96 41.51
C GLY A 288 7.39 -29.53 41.08
N ARG A 289 8.24 -30.52 40.81
CA ARG A 289 9.60 -30.33 40.30
C ARG A 289 9.59 -30.30 38.78
N ARG A 290 10.30 -29.34 38.20
CA ARG A 290 10.30 -29.12 36.75
C ARG A 290 11.61 -28.50 36.28
N ILE A 291 11.91 -28.71 35.00
CA ILE A 291 12.95 -27.97 34.28
C ILE A 291 12.24 -27.01 33.32
N ILE A 292 12.62 -25.75 33.35
CA ILE A 292 12.13 -24.72 32.43
C ILE A 292 13.27 -24.33 31.50
N ILE A 293 13.03 -24.40 30.20
CA ILE A 293 13.98 -24.03 29.14
C ILE A 293 13.36 -22.86 28.39
N GLN A 294 13.99 -21.70 28.44
CA GLN A 294 13.55 -20.51 27.72
C GLN A 294 14.42 -20.28 26.48
N PHE A 295 13.79 -20.05 25.34
CA PHE A 295 14.43 -19.80 24.04
C PHE A 295 14.47 -18.31 23.72
N SER A 296 15.34 -17.93 22.78
CA SER A 296 15.49 -16.52 22.38
C SER A 296 14.30 -16.00 21.59
N LYS A 297 13.57 -16.89 20.91
CA LYS A 297 12.40 -16.62 20.08
C LYS A 297 11.28 -17.63 20.37
N THR A 298 10.05 -17.24 20.05
CA THR A 298 8.88 -18.13 20.07
C THR A 298 9.14 -19.37 19.24
N LEU A 299 8.74 -20.52 19.77
CA LEU A 299 8.83 -21.80 19.07
C LEU A 299 7.77 -21.88 17.97
N SER A 300 8.06 -22.64 16.91
CA SER A 300 7.08 -22.94 15.87
C SER A 300 5.88 -23.68 16.47
N GLU A 301 4.67 -23.43 15.96
CA GLU A 301 3.45 -24.16 16.35
C GLU A 301 3.56 -25.68 16.07
N GLU A 302 4.48 -26.08 15.18
CA GLU A 302 4.80 -27.48 14.91
C GLU A 302 5.53 -28.15 16.10
N VAL A 303 6.15 -27.37 16.99
CA VAL A 303 6.78 -27.89 18.21
C VAL A 303 5.71 -28.01 19.28
N THR A 304 5.33 -29.25 19.57
CA THR A 304 4.27 -29.59 20.51
C THR A 304 4.81 -30.42 21.67
N ALA A 305 4.02 -30.56 22.74
CA ALA A 305 4.34 -31.49 23.81
C ALA A 305 4.56 -32.94 23.31
N GLY A 306 3.89 -33.34 22.22
CA GLY A 306 3.98 -34.70 21.68
C GLY A 306 5.30 -35.01 20.96
N ASN A 307 5.98 -34.01 20.41
CA ASN A 307 7.18 -34.21 19.60
C ASN A 307 8.44 -33.53 20.14
N VAL A 308 8.36 -32.68 21.18
CA VAL A 308 9.52 -31.92 21.68
C VAL A 308 10.69 -32.81 22.13
N SER A 309 10.42 -34.07 22.49
CA SER A 309 11.43 -35.08 22.84
C SER A 309 12.38 -35.44 21.69
N GLN A 310 12.03 -35.10 20.44
CA GLN A 310 12.91 -35.25 19.27
C GLN A 310 14.11 -34.31 19.36
N TRP A 311 13.91 -33.12 19.93
CA TRP A 311 14.95 -32.08 20.05
C TRP A 311 15.50 -31.97 21.46
N ILE A 312 14.72 -32.22 22.51
CA ILE A 312 15.12 -32.02 23.91
C ILE A 312 15.07 -33.33 24.68
N SER A 313 16.18 -33.70 25.30
CA SER A 313 16.26 -34.89 26.16
C SER A 313 16.86 -34.55 27.53
N VAL A 314 16.45 -35.29 28.56
CA VAL A 314 16.97 -35.15 29.92
C VAL A 314 17.57 -36.47 30.38
N THR A 315 18.77 -36.44 30.97
CA THR A 315 19.48 -37.62 31.47
C THR A 315 20.02 -37.38 32.88
N PRO A 316 19.74 -38.27 33.87
CA PRO A 316 18.92 -39.47 33.76
C PRO A 316 17.46 -39.14 33.45
N ALA A 317 16.76 -40.04 32.74
CA ALA A 317 15.36 -39.81 32.38
C ALA A 317 14.48 -39.90 33.65
N PRO A 318 13.79 -38.83 34.06
CA PRO A 318 12.88 -38.87 35.19
C PRO A 318 11.64 -39.68 34.85
N ALA A 319 11.05 -40.34 35.86
CA ALA A 319 9.75 -41.00 35.68
C ALA A 319 8.66 -39.95 35.37
N SER A 320 7.64 -40.35 34.61
CA SER A 320 6.47 -39.52 34.30
C SER A 320 6.79 -38.18 33.62
N LEU A 321 7.86 -38.12 32.81
CA LEU A 321 8.26 -36.89 32.10
C LEU A 321 7.16 -36.42 31.14
N LYS A 322 6.62 -35.23 31.40
CA LYS A 322 5.57 -34.57 30.62
C LYS A 322 6.04 -33.17 30.21
N PRO A 323 6.35 -32.97 28.92
CA PRO A 323 6.63 -31.64 28.40
C PRO A 323 5.35 -30.80 28.27
N GLN A 324 5.51 -29.49 28.43
CA GLN A 324 4.56 -28.45 28.08
C GLN A 324 5.32 -27.41 27.25
N VAL A 325 4.75 -26.99 26.13
CA VAL A 325 5.34 -25.99 25.23
C VAL A 325 4.42 -24.79 25.22
N GLU A 326 4.96 -23.61 25.50
CA GLU A 326 4.22 -22.35 25.53
C GLU A 326 5.12 -21.21 25.09
N GLY A 327 4.79 -20.59 23.95
CA GLY A 327 5.55 -19.47 23.40
C GLY A 327 7.02 -19.81 23.13
N ASP A 328 7.92 -19.15 23.86
CA ASP A 328 9.37 -19.36 23.80
C ASP A 328 9.88 -20.35 24.87
N THR A 329 8.98 -21.07 25.56
CA THR A 329 9.32 -21.83 26.76
C THR A 329 8.90 -23.29 26.65
N VAL A 330 9.81 -24.19 27.02
CA VAL A 330 9.52 -25.62 27.25
C VAL A 330 9.65 -25.93 28.73
N THR A 331 8.56 -26.38 29.33
CA THR A 331 8.52 -26.85 30.72
C THR A 331 8.45 -28.37 30.75
N LEU A 332 9.46 -29.01 31.32
CA LEU A 332 9.53 -30.45 31.52
C LEU A 332 9.13 -30.78 32.96
N LYS A 333 7.93 -31.33 33.15
CA LYS A 333 7.43 -31.79 34.46
C LYS A 333 7.67 -33.27 34.64
N GLY A 334 7.98 -33.74 35.84
CA GLY A 334 8.17 -35.17 36.08
C GLY A 334 8.65 -35.46 37.50
N ASP A 335 8.89 -36.73 37.78
CA ASP A 335 9.32 -37.22 39.08
C ASP A 335 10.84 -37.08 39.25
N PHE A 336 11.33 -35.84 39.20
CA PHE A 336 12.75 -35.52 39.36
C PHE A 336 13.23 -35.85 40.79
N ALA A 337 14.17 -36.77 40.96
CA ALA A 337 14.76 -37.08 42.27
C ALA A 337 15.61 -35.91 42.81
N LEU A 338 15.69 -35.78 44.14
CA LEU A 338 16.58 -34.82 44.80
C LEU A 338 17.99 -35.40 44.89
N GLY A 339 19.00 -34.62 44.48
CA GLY A 339 20.42 -35.01 44.56
C GLY A 339 21.08 -35.29 43.20
N PRO A 340 20.49 -36.09 42.29
CA PRO A 340 21.07 -36.34 40.98
C PRO A 340 21.24 -35.09 40.13
N ARG A 341 22.33 -35.03 39.36
CA ARG A 341 22.53 -34.02 38.33
C ARG A 341 21.83 -34.46 37.04
N TYR A 342 20.87 -33.65 36.60
CA TYR A 342 20.20 -33.82 35.32
C TYR A 342 20.92 -33.04 34.24
N ARG A 343 21.25 -33.70 33.12
CA ARG A 343 21.75 -33.10 31.89
C ARG A 343 20.59 -32.89 30.94
N VAL A 344 20.41 -31.65 30.48
CA VAL A 344 19.52 -31.32 29.36
C VAL A 344 20.36 -31.26 28.10
N THR A 345 19.97 -32.00 27.06
CA THR A 345 20.61 -31.97 25.75
C THR A 345 19.60 -31.50 24.72
N THR A 346 20.01 -30.54 23.88
CA THR A 346 19.23 -30.06 22.74
C THR A 346 19.90 -30.43 21.43
N LYS A 347 19.10 -30.87 20.46
CA LYS A 347 19.56 -31.14 19.08
C LYS A 347 19.23 -29.93 18.21
N ALA A 348 20.20 -29.53 17.39
CA ALA A 348 20.08 -28.45 16.42
C ALA A 348 19.20 -28.86 15.23
#